data_AF-A0A946JBD2-F1
#
_entry.id   AF-A0A946JBD2-F1
#
_cell.length_a   1.000
_cell.length_b   1.000
_cell.length_c   1.000
_cell.angle_alpha   90.00
_cell.angle_beta   90.00
_cell.angle_gamma   90.00
#
_symmetry.space_group_name_H-M   'P 1'
#
loop_
_entity.id
_entity.type
_entity.pdbx_description
1 polymer ?
#
loop_
_entity_poly.entity_id
_entity_poly.type
_entity_poly.pdbx_seq_one_letter_code
_entity_poly.pdbx_strand_id
1 'polypeptide(L)'
;MSIPLHFTATMTSEEFLKTTVGTSREGKGLEIACAQLCGLGHYRMKGFMTVHDDDGYQAWLVEQAEYLEEESGDDDWGDDDW
;
A
#
# COMPACT_ATOMS: atom_id res chain seq x y z
N MET A 1 -13.38 9.26 3.76
CA MET A 1 -13.82 8.40 2.65
C MET A 1 -13.29 7.01 2.95
N SER A 2 -14.10 6.08 3.46
CA SER A 2 -13.63 4.72 3.78
C SER A 2 -13.86 3.82 2.57
N ILE A 3 -12.80 3.23 2.03
CA ILE A 3 -12.93 2.17 1.03
C ILE A 3 -13.43 0.93 1.79
N PRO A 4 -14.64 0.39 1.50
CA PRO A 4 -15.20 -0.72 2.25
C PRO A 4 -14.46 -2.00 1.86
N LEU A 5 -13.35 -2.27 2.56
CA LEU A 5 -12.57 -3.48 2.40
C LEU A 5 -12.91 -4.43 3.56
N HIS A 6 -13.72 -5.44 3.26
CA HIS A 6 -14.14 -6.44 4.25
C HIS A 6 -13.31 -7.71 4.08
N PHE A 7 -12.39 -7.95 5.00
CA PHE A 7 -11.61 -9.18 5.04
C PHE A 7 -11.27 -9.54 6.49
N THR A 8 -10.91 -10.80 6.71
CA THR A 8 -10.33 -11.27 7.98
C THR A 8 -8.95 -11.80 7.67
N ALA A 9 -7.92 -11.13 8.18
CA ALA A 9 -6.55 -11.58 8.04
C ALA A 9 -6.35 -12.90 8.80
N THR A 10 -5.87 -13.93 8.12
CA THR A 10 -5.49 -15.22 8.75
C THR A 10 -3.99 -15.46 8.76
N MET A 11 -3.22 -14.63 8.03
CA MET A 11 -1.76 -14.64 7.95
C MET A 11 -1.28 -13.28 7.45
N THR A 12 0.01 -12.97 7.67
CA THR A 12 0.65 -11.76 7.15
C THR A 12 0.98 -11.89 5.66
N SER A 13 1.25 -10.77 4.99
CA SER A 13 1.70 -10.79 3.60
C SER A 13 3.05 -11.48 3.44
N GLU A 14 3.92 -11.42 4.44
CA GLU A 14 5.20 -12.14 4.43
C GLU A 14 4.98 -13.65 4.47
N GLU A 15 4.09 -14.11 5.35
CA GLU A 15 3.69 -15.53 5.42
C GLU A 15 3.06 -15.99 4.12
N PHE A 16 2.18 -15.18 3.53
CA PHE A 16 1.57 -15.48 2.24
C PHE A 16 2.62 -15.67 1.14
N LEU A 17 3.63 -14.79 1.03
CA LEU A 17 4.67 -14.89 0.02
C LEU A 17 5.49 -16.18 0.15
N LYS A 18 5.71 -16.69 1.37
CA LYS A 18 6.38 -17.98 1.58
C LYS A 18 5.59 -19.15 0.98
N THR A 19 4.26 -19.05 0.93
CA THR A 19 3.40 -20.09 0.33
C THR A 19 3.44 -20.09 -1.21
N THR A 20 3.88 -19.00 -1.84
CA THR A 20 3.88 -18.87 -3.31
C THR A 20 5.21 -19.23 -3.96
N VAL A 21 6.25 -19.52 -3.18
CA VAL A 21 7.57 -19.93 -3.68
C VAL A 21 7.45 -21.21 -4.53
N GLY A 22 8.05 -21.20 -5.73
CA GLY A 22 7.97 -22.29 -6.69
C GLY A 22 6.69 -22.31 -7.54
N THR A 23 5.79 -21.35 -7.36
CA THR A 23 4.57 -21.19 -8.17
C THR A 23 4.71 -20.08 -9.20
N SER A 24 3.79 -19.98 -10.16
CA SER A 24 3.71 -18.85 -11.10
C SER A 24 3.41 -17.50 -10.44
N ARG A 25 3.11 -17.51 -9.13
CA ARG A 25 2.85 -16.33 -8.29
C ARG A 25 3.99 -16.03 -7.32
N GLU A 26 5.14 -16.69 -7.45
CA GLU A 26 6.31 -16.37 -6.64
C GLU A 26 6.66 -14.88 -6.74
N GLY A 27 6.85 -14.23 -5.59
CA GLY A 27 7.11 -12.80 -5.48
C GLY A 27 5.90 -11.89 -5.75
N LYS A 28 4.71 -12.42 -6.04
CA LYS A 28 3.50 -11.62 -6.28
C LYS A 28 2.67 -11.49 -5.01
N GLY A 29 2.63 -10.28 -4.44
CA GLY A 29 1.82 -9.93 -3.28
C GLY A 29 0.31 -9.91 -3.54
N LEU A 30 -0.43 -9.34 -2.58
CA LEU A 30 -1.89 -9.22 -2.64
C LEU A 30 -2.28 -7.96 -3.41
N GLU A 31 -3.11 -8.14 -4.44
CA GLU A 31 -3.64 -7.04 -5.27
C GLU A 31 -5.14 -6.88 -5.00
N ILE A 32 -5.59 -5.63 -4.93
CA ILE A 32 -7.00 -5.27 -4.83
C ILE A 32 -7.43 -4.48 -6.07
N ALA A 33 -8.65 -4.72 -6.53
CA ALA A 33 -9.23 -4.02 -7.67
C ALA A 33 -10.38 -3.10 -7.21
N CYS A 34 -10.60 -2.01 -7.93
CA CYS A 34 -11.74 -1.14 -7.67
C CYS A 34 -13.05 -1.90 -7.94
N ALA A 35 -13.93 -1.99 -6.93
CA ALA A 35 -15.19 -2.72 -7.02
C ALA A 35 -16.38 -1.85 -7.50
N GLN A 36 -16.15 -0.59 -7.85
CA GLN A 36 -17.18 0.34 -8.29
C GLN A 36 -16.76 1.03 -9.59
N LEU A 37 -17.70 1.15 -10.53
CA LEU A 37 -17.50 1.97 -11.71
C LEU A 37 -17.38 3.45 -11.30
N CYS A 38 -16.17 3.98 -11.36
CA CYS A 38 -15.82 5.33 -10.89
C CYS A 38 -15.19 6.20 -11.99
N GLY A 39 -15.43 5.86 -13.26
CA GLY A 39 -14.96 6.62 -14.42
C GLY A 39 -14.15 5.78 -15.41
N LEU A 40 -13.57 6.44 -16.40
CA LEU A 40 -12.86 5.80 -17.53
C LEU A 40 -11.62 5.01 -17.10
N GLY A 41 -11.03 5.34 -15.94
CA GLY A 41 -9.88 4.63 -15.38
C GLY A 41 -10.21 3.33 -14.65
N HIS A 42 -11.49 2.97 -14.50
CA HIS A 42 -11.93 1.88 -13.61
C HIS A 42 -11.15 0.56 -13.80
N TYR A 43 -10.96 0.11 -15.04
CA TYR A 43 -10.27 -1.14 -15.38
C TYR A 43 -8.77 -1.16 -15.04
N ARG A 44 -8.17 0.01 -14.79
CA ARG A 44 -6.75 0.17 -14.45
C ARG A 44 -6.51 0.40 -12.97
N MET A 45 -7.57 0.67 -12.21
CA MET A 45 -7.46 0.96 -10.78
C MET A 45 -7.15 -0.33 -10.02
N LYS A 46 -5.90 -0.44 -9.59
CA LYS A 46 -5.40 -1.50 -8.72
C LYS A 46 -4.71 -0.87 -7.52
N GLY A 47 -4.83 -1.52 -6.37
CA GLY A 47 -4.03 -1.25 -5.18
C GLY A 47 -3.24 -2.50 -4.81
N PHE A 48 -2.20 -2.30 -4.00
CA PHE A 48 -1.48 -3.38 -3.36
C PHE A 48 -1.82 -3.37 -1.87
N MET A 49 -2.05 -4.55 -1.32
CA MET A 49 -2.41 -4.72 0.08
C MET A 49 -1.31 -5.48 0.80
N THR A 50 -0.82 -4.89 1.88
CA THR A 50 0.14 -5.52 2.79
C THR A 50 -0.53 -5.71 4.14
N VAL A 51 -0.48 -6.94 4.65
CA VAL A 51 -0.98 -7.30 5.98
C VAL A 51 0.22 -7.51 6.87
N HIS A 52 0.31 -6.74 7.95
CA HIS A 52 1.30 -6.88 9.01
C HIS A 52 0.65 -7.50 10.25
N ASP A 53 1.48 -8.03 11.14
CA ASP A 53 1.12 -8.22 12.54
C ASP A 53 1.18 -6.89 13.30
N ASP A 54 0.86 -6.89 14.59
CA ASP A 54 0.77 -5.67 15.40
C ASP A 54 2.12 -4.93 15.45
N ASP A 55 3.21 -5.63 15.71
CA ASP A 55 4.55 -5.05 15.80
C ASP A 55 5.03 -4.52 14.44
N GLY A 56 4.85 -5.29 13.37
CA GLY A 56 5.20 -4.87 12.01
C GLY A 56 4.38 -3.66 11.54
N TYR A 57 3.12 -3.56 11.96
CA TYR A 57 2.29 -2.40 11.66
C TYR A 57 2.76 -1.15 12.41
N GLN A 58 3.14 -1.27 13.68
CA GLN A 58 3.71 -0.14 14.44
C GLN A 58 5.03 0.34 13.82
N ALA A 59 5.91 -0.59 13.44
CA ALA A 59 7.16 -0.24 12.75
C ALA A 59 6.89 0.50 11.43
N TRP A 60 5.94 0.02 10.64
CA TRP A 60 5.53 0.68 9.41
C TRP A 60 4.99 2.10 9.65
N LEU A 61 4.20 2.34 10.71
CA LEU A 61 3.71 3.68 11.03
C LEU A 61 4.85 4.68 11.32
N VAL A 62 5.90 4.23 12.01
CA VAL A 62 7.08 5.06 12.27
C VAL A 62 7.81 5.39 10.97
N GLU A 63 8.05 4.39 10.12
CA GLU A 63 8.67 4.58 8.80
C GLU A 63 7.87 5.55 7.93
N GLN A 64 6.53 5.46 7.92
CA GLN A 64 5.71 6.39 7.14
C GLN A 64 5.74 7.81 7.69
N ALA A 65 5.83 7.99 9.00
CA ALA A 65 5.98 9.31 9.61
C ALA A 65 7.32 9.95 9.20
N GLU A 66 8.41 9.19 9.27
CA GLU A 66 9.74 9.65 8.82
C GLU A 66 9.74 10.02 7.32
N TYR A 67 9.15 9.18 6.47
CA TYR A 67 9.03 9.46 5.02
C TYR A 67 8.28 10.77 4.73
N LEU A 68 7.17 11.02 5.44
CA LEU A 68 6.38 12.24 5.26
C LEU A 68 7.13 13.50 5.73
N GLU A 69 7.95 13.39 6.78
CA GLU A 69 8.80 14.49 7.24
C GLU A 69 9.90 14.81 6.21
N GLU A 70 10.53 13.80 5.61
CA GLU A 70 11.52 13.98 4.53
C GLU A 70 10.92 14.68 3.29
N GLU A 71 9.70 14.29 2.88
CA GLU A 71 9.02 14.90 1.73
C GLU A 71 8.57 16.35 2.00
N SER A 72 8.33 16.72 3.26
CA SER A 72 7.95 18.07 3.67
C SER A 72 9.12 19.07 3.75
N GLY A 73 10.37 18.60 3.71
CA GLY A 73 11.56 19.44 3.81
C GLY A 73 12.04 20.04 2.48
N ASP A 74 11.42 19.63 1.36
CA ASP A 74 11.81 19.99 -0.02
C ASP A 74 10.74 20.85 -0.73
N ASP A 75 9.87 21.52 0.03
CA ASP A 75 9.02 22.60 -0.49
C ASP A 75 9.70 23.98 -0.46
N ASP A 76 11.03 24.02 -0.61
CA ASP A 76 11.77 25.16 -1.18
C ASP A 76 11.50 25.24 -2.69
N TRP A 77 10.21 25.24 -3.07
CA TRP A 77 9.79 25.90 -4.31
C TRP A 77 10.00 27.38 -4.08
N GLY A 78 11.26 27.79 -4.27
CA GLY A 78 11.72 29.15 -4.16
C GLY A 78 10.67 30.07 -4.75
N ASP A 79 10.28 31.02 -3.92
CA ASP A 79 9.64 32.28 -4.27
C ASP A 79 10.46 32.93 -5.40
N ASP A 80 10.30 32.48 -6.64
CA ASP A 80 10.75 33.18 -7.83
C ASP A 80 9.66 34.15 -8.28
N ASP A 81 9.57 35.23 -7.52
CA ASP A 81 9.19 36.57 -7.96
C ASP A 81 9.56 36.78 -9.44
N TRP A 82 8.61 36.61 -10.38
CA TRP A 82 8.48 37.30 -11.69
C TRP A 82 7.19 36.94 -12.46
#